data_AF-A0A2N6EJD8-F1
#
_entry.id   AF-A0A2N6EJD8-F1
#
_cell.length_a   1.000
_cell.length_b   1.000
_cell.length_c   1.000
_cell.angle_alpha   90.00
_cell.angle_beta   90.00
_cell.angle_gamma   90.00
#
_symmetry.space_group_name_H-M   'P 1'
#
loop_
_entity.id
_entity.type
_entity.pdbx_description
1 polymer ?
#
loop_
_entity_poly.entity_id
_entity_poly.type
_entity_poly.pdbx_seq_one_letter_code
_entity_poly.pdbx_strand_id
1 'polypeptide(L)'
;MILPRTTILIILLPFFFLGWIDCSQAANTVSLGVSVTVTSKNQCKFNTKNAALAFGDIDTFDSVDVQATASLRFICIGKDNPATFLITQDDGLYESGLNAPNMIHTVQAGVFLPYELSLSPLSGSVPKNAEQTLTVTGTVRSANYRSAMIGDYSDTVTISIFP
;
A
#
# COMPACT_ATOMS: atom_id res chain seq x y z
N MET A 1 -59.36 -73.76 -42.48
CA MET A 1 -58.94 -74.58 -41.32
C MET A 1 -58.71 -73.63 -40.15
N ILE A 2 -59.60 -73.67 -39.16
CA ILE A 2 -59.45 -73.34 -37.72
C ILE A 2 -58.87 -71.95 -37.30
N LEU A 3 -59.74 -71.24 -36.54
CA LEU A 3 -59.61 -70.07 -35.61
C LEU A 3 -58.33 -69.99 -34.71
N PRO A 4 -58.17 -69.04 -33.73
CA PRO A 4 -58.37 -67.57 -33.64
C PRO A 4 -57.32 -66.82 -32.73
N ARG A 5 -57.61 -65.55 -32.38
CA ARG A 5 -57.24 -64.77 -31.15
C ARG A 5 -55.73 -64.48 -30.92
N THR A 6 -55.31 -63.26 -30.57
CA THR A 6 -55.50 -62.70 -29.21
C THR A 6 -55.18 -61.19 -29.17
N THR A 7 -56.03 -60.47 -28.45
CA THR A 7 -56.07 -59.05 -28.08
C THR A 7 -54.84 -58.59 -27.26
N ILE A 8 -54.30 -57.39 -27.52
CA ILE A 8 -53.50 -56.62 -26.53
C ILE A 8 -54.01 -55.18 -26.47
N LEU A 9 -54.24 -54.78 -25.22
CA LEU A 9 -54.93 -53.61 -24.68
C LEU A 9 -54.03 -52.36 -24.69
N ILE A 10 -54.52 -51.24 -25.24
CA ILE A 10 -53.86 -49.92 -25.21
C ILE A 10 -54.33 -49.18 -23.95
N ILE A 11 -53.40 -48.81 -23.06
CA ILE A 11 -53.67 -47.93 -21.91
C ILE A 11 -52.91 -46.60 -22.12
N LEU A 12 -53.69 -45.53 -22.28
CA LEU A 12 -53.30 -44.12 -22.33
C LEU A 12 -52.82 -43.63 -20.95
N LEU A 13 -51.68 -42.94 -20.91
CA LEU A 13 -51.21 -42.20 -19.73
C LEU A 13 -50.86 -40.76 -20.16
N PRO A 14 -51.57 -39.73 -19.65
CA PRO A 14 -51.25 -38.34 -19.97
C PRO A 14 -50.04 -37.89 -19.14
N PHE A 15 -48.93 -37.60 -19.82
CA PHE A 15 -47.73 -37.03 -19.23
C PHE A 15 -48.02 -35.56 -18.86
N PHE A 16 -48.38 -35.32 -17.60
CA PHE A 16 -48.51 -33.99 -17.01
C PHE A 16 -47.10 -33.40 -16.84
N PHE A 17 -46.65 -32.60 -17.81
CA PHE A 17 -45.48 -31.73 -17.64
C PHE A 17 -45.83 -30.61 -16.65
N LEU A 18 -45.48 -30.82 -15.39
CA LEU A 18 -45.47 -29.77 -14.37
C LEU A 18 -44.33 -28.79 -14.73
N GLY A 19 -44.70 -27.65 -15.34
CA GLY A 19 -43.78 -26.56 -15.62
C GLY A 19 -43.19 -26.01 -14.33
N TRP A 20 -41.86 -26.10 -14.20
CA TRP A 20 -41.12 -25.38 -13.18
C TRP A 20 -41.07 -23.91 -13.60
N ILE A 21 -41.73 -23.05 -12.83
CA ILE A 21 -41.66 -21.61 -12.99
C ILE A 21 -40.38 -21.17 -12.28
N ASP A 22 -39.27 -21.05 -13.02
CA ASP A 22 -38.08 -20.37 -12.53
C ASP A 22 -38.38 -18.88 -12.41
N CYS A 23 -38.68 -18.43 -11.19
CA CYS A 23 -38.81 -17.01 -10.88
C CYS A 23 -37.40 -16.41 -10.80
N SER A 24 -36.85 -15.99 -11.95
CA SER A 24 -35.64 -15.18 -12.01
C SER A 24 -35.93 -13.82 -11.38
N GLN A 25 -35.46 -13.63 -10.14
CA GLN A 25 -35.48 -12.32 -9.50
C GLN A 25 -34.29 -11.51 -10.03
N ALA A 26 -34.55 -10.58 -10.94
CA ALA A 26 -33.55 -9.58 -11.33
C ALA A 26 -33.29 -8.64 -10.14
N ALA A 27 -32.04 -8.51 -9.72
CA ALA A 27 -31.66 -7.52 -8.73
C ALA A 27 -31.96 -6.11 -9.28
N ASN A 28 -32.76 -5.35 -8.55
CA ASN A 28 -33.09 -3.97 -8.90
C ASN A 28 -31.81 -3.14 -8.84
N THR A 29 -31.50 -2.35 -9.87
CA THR A 29 -30.30 -1.50 -9.90
C THR A 29 -30.45 -0.38 -8.87
N VAL A 30 -29.76 -0.52 -7.74
CA VAL A 30 -29.64 0.53 -6.72
C VAL A 30 -28.59 1.53 -7.20
N SER A 31 -28.99 2.78 -7.43
CA SER A 31 -28.05 3.84 -7.80
C SER A 31 -27.24 4.29 -6.58
N LEU A 32 -25.92 4.07 -6.61
CA LEU A 32 -24.99 4.62 -5.62
C LEU A 32 -24.63 6.04 -6.03
N GLY A 33 -25.13 7.03 -5.27
CA GLY A 33 -24.69 8.42 -5.40
C GLY A 33 -23.32 8.61 -4.76
N VAL A 34 -22.31 8.96 -5.54
CA VAL A 34 -20.97 9.30 -5.05
C VAL A 34 -20.75 10.80 -5.22
N SER A 35 -20.41 11.50 -4.13
CA SER A 35 -20.04 12.92 -4.16
C SER A 35 -18.61 13.10 -3.66
N VAL A 36 -17.84 13.97 -4.32
CA VAL A 36 -16.46 14.33 -3.94
C VAL A 36 -16.43 15.80 -3.54
N THR A 37 -15.88 16.09 -2.37
CA THR A 37 -15.65 17.46 -1.89
C THR A 37 -14.16 17.67 -1.64
N VAL A 38 -13.63 18.81 -2.11
CA VAL A 38 -12.24 19.19 -1.84
C VAL A 38 -12.20 19.86 -0.47
N THR A 39 -11.67 19.16 0.52
CA THR A 39 -11.74 19.55 1.94
C THR A 39 -10.79 20.70 2.29
N SER A 40 -9.73 20.91 1.52
CA SER A 40 -8.65 21.85 1.86
C SER A 40 -8.35 22.81 0.71
N LYS A 41 -8.29 24.11 1.00
CA LYS A 41 -7.68 25.13 0.12
C LYS A 41 -6.23 25.40 0.51
N ASN A 42 -5.65 24.53 1.33
CA ASN A 42 -4.25 24.62 1.72
C ASN A 42 -3.36 23.91 0.71
N GLN A 43 -2.09 24.29 0.68
CA GLN A 43 -1.06 23.68 -0.13
C GLN A 43 0.15 23.48 0.77
N CYS A 44 0.54 22.23 0.98
CA CYS A 44 1.75 21.89 1.70
C CYS A 44 2.81 21.42 0.70
N LYS A 45 4.07 21.84 0.90
CA LYS A 45 5.18 21.47 0.02
C LYS A 45 6.47 21.31 0.81
N PHE A 46 7.34 20.42 0.33
CA PHE A 46 8.72 20.34 0.80
C PHE A 46 9.57 21.46 0.17
N ASN A 47 10.36 22.13 1.02
CA ASN A 47 11.38 23.09 0.59
C ASN A 47 12.70 22.37 0.27
N THR A 48 13.01 21.31 1.02
CA THR A 48 14.15 20.43 0.78
C THR A 48 13.73 19.28 -0.14
N LYS A 49 14.43 19.07 -1.25
CA LYS A 49 14.07 18.02 -2.23
C LYS A 49 14.63 16.65 -1.90
N ASN A 50 15.76 16.58 -1.21
CA ASN A 50 16.46 15.35 -0.90
C ASN A 50 17.07 15.41 0.50
N ALA A 51 17.15 14.24 1.12
CA ALA A 51 17.85 14.04 2.37
C ALA A 51 18.49 12.65 2.30
N ALA A 52 19.79 12.56 2.61
CA ALA A 52 20.50 11.30 2.61
C ALA A 52 20.52 10.73 4.04
N LEU A 53 20.06 9.50 4.19
CA LEU A 53 20.30 8.72 5.41
C LEU A 53 21.60 7.95 5.24
N ALA A 54 22.69 8.49 5.79
CA ALA A 54 23.99 7.85 5.76
C ALA A 54 24.18 7.00 7.03
N PHE A 55 24.12 5.68 6.88
CA PHE A 55 24.41 4.74 7.97
C PHE A 55 25.92 4.61 8.26
N GLY A 56 26.76 5.02 7.31
CA GLY A 56 28.22 4.90 7.41
C GLY A 56 28.70 3.45 7.29
N ASP A 57 29.93 3.21 7.73
CA ASP A 57 30.49 1.86 7.77
C ASP A 57 29.85 1.07 8.91
N ILE A 58 29.15 -0.02 8.57
CA ILE A 58 28.51 -0.91 9.54
C ILE A 58 29.44 -2.08 9.84
N ASP A 59 29.78 -2.27 11.11
CA ASP A 59 30.54 -3.45 11.55
C ASP A 59 29.61 -4.68 11.64
N THR A 60 29.86 -5.68 10.79
CA THR A 60 29.10 -6.94 10.75
C THR A 60 29.28 -7.83 11.98
N PHE A 61 30.17 -7.46 12.91
CA PHE A 61 30.33 -8.16 14.19
C PHE A 61 29.57 -7.48 15.34
N ASP A 62 29.08 -6.26 15.14
CA ASP A 62 28.30 -5.55 16.16
C ASP A 62 26.90 -6.17 16.30
N SER A 63 26.39 -6.15 17.53
CA SER A 63 25.05 -6.60 17.91
C SER A 63 24.04 -5.46 18.06
N VAL A 64 24.46 -4.21 17.92
CA VAL A 64 23.63 -3.02 18.09
C VAL A 64 23.03 -2.55 16.77
N ASP A 65 21.73 -2.28 16.74
CA ASP A 65 21.07 -1.70 15.56
C ASP A 65 21.69 -0.34 15.19
N VAL A 66 21.95 -0.14 13.89
CA VAL A 66 22.51 1.11 13.39
C VAL A 66 21.38 2.04 12.97
N GLN A 67 21.45 3.29 13.42
CA GLN A 67 20.46 4.31 13.09
C GLN A 67 21.11 5.49 12.38
N ALA A 68 20.42 6.03 11.38
CA ALA A 68 20.75 7.28 10.72
C ALA A 68 19.55 8.22 10.80
N THR A 69 19.81 9.52 10.93
CA THR A 69 18.77 10.55 10.91
C THR A 69 19.05 11.60 9.86
N ALA A 70 17.99 12.09 9.24
CA ALA A 70 18.03 13.22 8.32
C ALA A 70 16.81 14.11 8.54
N SER A 71 16.85 15.32 7.98
CA SER A 71 15.77 16.29 8.15
C SER A 71 15.36 16.88 6.82
N LEU A 72 14.06 16.93 6.59
CA LEU A 72 13.41 17.64 5.49
C LEU A 72 12.67 18.85 6.05
N ARG A 73 12.63 19.94 5.30
CA ARG A 73 11.87 21.14 5.65
C ARG A 73 10.63 21.23 4.77
N PHE A 74 9.49 21.57 5.36
CA PHE A 74 8.24 21.78 4.63
C PHE A 74 7.49 23.02 5.14
N ILE A 75 6.56 23.50 4.32
CA ILE A 75 5.73 24.66 4.63
C ILE A 75 4.31 24.41 4.12
N CYS A 76 3.32 24.81 4.91
CA CYS A 76 1.92 24.85 4.49
C CYS A 76 1.46 26.30 4.32
N ILE A 77 0.92 26.58 3.15
CA ILE A 77 0.32 27.87 2.76
C ILE A 77 -1.16 27.65 2.44
N GLY A 78 -1.92 28.73 2.26
CA GLY A 78 -3.31 28.65 1.80
C GLY A 78 -4.29 29.43 2.66
N LYS A 79 -5.48 28.89 2.86
CA LYS A 79 -6.59 29.62 3.50
C LYS A 79 -6.54 29.50 5.03
N ASP A 80 -6.32 28.31 5.56
CA ASP A 80 -6.52 28.01 6.97
C ASP A 80 -5.29 28.37 7.82
N ASN A 81 -5.52 28.67 9.09
CA ASN A 81 -4.47 28.91 10.07
C ASN A 81 -4.96 28.46 11.47
N PRO A 82 -4.51 27.32 11.99
CA PRO A 82 -3.43 26.47 11.45
C PRO A 82 -3.87 25.65 10.23
N ALA A 83 -2.93 25.35 9.33
CA ALA A 83 -3.13 24.45 8.20
C ALA A 83 -2.80 23.00 8.61
N THR A 84 -3.66 22.05 8.24
CA THR A 84 -3.44 20.62 8.49
C THR A 84 -2.52 20.00 7.45
N PHE A 85 -1.83 18.93 7.82
CA PHE A 85 -1.06 18.12 6.88
C PHE A 85 -1.07 16.63 7.25
N LEU A 86 -0.85 15.80 6.24
CA LEU A 86 -0.55 14.38 6.33
C LEU A 86 0.67 14.09 5.46
N ILE A 87 1.64 13.39 6.02
CA ILE A 87 2.84 12.91 5.33
C ILE A 87 2.73 11.40 5.22
N THR A 88 3.02 10.90 4.03
CA THR A 88 3.08 9.46 3.73
C THR A 88 4.41 9.16 3.05
N GLN A 89 4.78 7.89 3.01
CA GLN A 89 5.93 7.39 2.26
C GLN A 89 5.52 6.17 1.44
N ASP A 90 6.28 5.86 0.40
CA ASP A 90 6.34 4.52 -0.16
C ASP A 90 7.31 3.63 0.65
N ASP A 91 7.42 2.37 0.23
CA ASP A 91 8.34 1.39 0.82
C ASP A 91 9.67 1.28 0.02
N GLY A 92 10.03 2.33 -0.73
CA GLY A 92 11.25 2.35 -1.54
C GLY A 92 11.13 1.68 -2.91
N LEU A 93 12.24 1.61 -3.64
CA LEU A 93 12.29 1.08 -5.01
C LEU A 93 12.38 -0.46 -5.03
N TYR A 94 12.88 -1.06 -3.95
CA TYR A 94 13.16 -2.49 -3.84
C TYR A 94 12.39 -3.15 -2.69
N GLU A 95 11.11 -2.81 -2.55
CA GLU A 95 10.20 -3.46 -1.61
C GLU A 95 10.03 -4.96 -1.92
N SER A 96 9.98 -5.80 -0.88
CA SER A 96 9.69 -7.23 -1.00
C SER A 96 8.25 -7.58 -0.66
N GLY A 97 7.46 -6.58 -0.27
CA GLY A 97 6.08 -6.66 0.14
C GLY A 97 5.67 -5.41 0.92
N LEU A 98 4.42 -5.41 1.40
CA LEU A 98 3.85 -4.29 2.15
C LEU A 98 4.65 -4.01 3.44
N ASN A 99 5.11 -2.77 3.60
CA ASN A 99 5.97 -2.32 4.69
C ASN A 99 7.26 -3.14 4.84
N ALA A 100 7.83 -3.61 3.73
CA ALA A 100 9.06 -4.39 3.72
C ALA A 100 10.13 -3.74 2.81
N PRO A 101 10.62 -2.54 3.17
CA PRO A 101 11.57 -1.80 2.36
C PRO A 101 12.97 -2.44 2.43
N ASN A 102 13.71 -2.40 1.32
CA ASN A 102 15.05 -2.97 1.25
C ASN A 102 16.00 -2.09 0.43
N MET A 103 17.24 -2.00 0.89
CA MET A 103 18.32 -1.49 0.06
C MET A 103 18.87 -2.61 -0.82
N ILE A 104 19.14 -2.32 -2.09
CA ILE A 104 19.82 -3.27 -2.99
C ILE A 104 21.33 -3.07 -2.91
N HIS A 105 22.07 -4.18 -2.96
CA HIS A 105 23.52 -4.14 -3.11
C HIS A 105 23.89 -3.53 -4.47
N THR A 106 24.83 -2.59 -4.48
CA THR A 106 25.19 -1.78 -5.67
C THR A 106 25.87 -2.59 -6.80
N VAL A 107 26.67 -3.59 -6.43
CA VAL A 107 27.39 -4.45 -7.38
C VAL A 107 26.69 -5.80 -7.67
N GLN A 108 26.16 -6.49 -6.65
CA GLN A 108 25.55 -7.81 -6.78
C GLN A 108 24.02 -7.70 -6.84
N ALA A 109 23.43 -7.89 -8.03
CA ALA A 109 21.99 -7.86 -8.20
C ALA A 109 21.29 -8.97 -7.39
N GLY A 110 20.12 -8.65 -6.83
CA GLY A 110 19.30 -9.58 -6.05
C GLY A 110 19.75 -9.81 -4.61
N VAL A 111 20.78 -9.09 -4.14
CA VAL A 111 21.19 -9.06 -2.73
C VAL A 111 20.57 -7.83 -2.08
N PHE A 112 19.84 -8.04 -1.00
CA PHE A 112 19.04 -7.01 -0.34
C PHE A 112 19.38 -6.91 1.14
N LEU A 113 19.33 -5.69 1.68
CA LEU A 113 19.48 -5.37 3.09
C LEU A 113 18.21 -4.67 3.59
N PRO A 114 17.37 -5.33 4.41
CA PRO A 114 16.15 -4.74 4.94
C PRO A 114 16.46 -3.63 5.95
N TYR A 115 15.64 -2.59 5.94
CA TYR A 115 15.69 -1.50 6.91
C TYR A 115 14.30 -1.14 7.43
N GLU A 116 14.25 -0.29 8.44
CA GLU A 116 13.01 0.32 8.94
C GLU A 116 13.11 1.83 8.76
N LEU A 117 12.00 2.46 8.38
CA LEU A 117 11.93 3.90 8.16
C LEU A 117 10.79 4.50 8.97
N SER A 118 11.11 5.51 9.77
CA SER A 118 10.14 6.25 10.56
C SER A 118 10.23 7.74 10.28
N LEU A 119 9.06 8.37 10.23
CA LEU A 119 8.90 9.79 9.96
C LEU A 119 8.22 10.47 11.15
N SER A 120 8.67 11.66 11.52
CA SER A 120 8.03 12.45 12.56
C SER A 120 8.15 13.95 12.31
N PRO A 121 7.03 14.71 12.30
CA PRO A 121 5.65 14.26 12.45
C PRO A 121 5.07 13.63 11.18
N LEU A 122 4.18 12.64 11.30
CA LEU A 122 3.40 12.09 10.17
C LEU A 122 2.15 12.92 9.84
N SER A 123 1.60 13.63 10.81
CA SER A 123 0.43 14.49 10.60
C SER A 123 0.38 15.57 11.68
N GLY A 124 -0.34 16.65 11.41
CA GLY A 124 -0.57 17.68 12.42
C GLY A 124 -1.18 18.95 11.85
N SER A 125 -1.10 20.01 12.65
CA SER A 125 -1.57 21.35 12.28
C SER A 125 -0.46 22.36 12.55
N VAL A 126 -0.10 23.15 11.54
CA VAL A 126 1.03 24.08 11.60
C VAL A 126 0.59 25.50 11.28
N PRO A 127 1.21 26.53 11.88
CA PRO A 127 0.90 27.91 11.52
C PRO A 127 1.15 28.13 10.03
N LYS A 128 0.23 28.86 9.40
CA LYS A 128 0.37 29.21 7.99
C LYS A 128 1.68 29.99 7.76
N ASN A 129 2.36 29.69 6.65
CA ASN A 129 3.63 30.31 6.26
C ASN A 129 4.80 30.09 7.24
N ALA A 130 4.67 29.16 8.20
CA ALA A 130 5.77 28.79 9.08
C ALA A 130 6.47 27.54 8.58
N GLU A 131 7.80 27.58 8.49
CA GLU A 131 8.60 26.41 8.13
C GLU A 131 8.61 25.38 9.27
N GLN A 132 8.46 24.12 8.89
CA GLN A 132 8.41 22.97 9.77
C GLN A 132 9.51 21.99 9.41
N THR A 133 9.92 21.18 10.37
CA THR A 133 10.92 20.12 10.18
C THR A 133 10.24 18.76 10.26
N LEU A 134 10.49 17.93 9.25
CA LEU A 134 10.22 16.50 9.25
C LEU A 134 11.53 15.78 9.55
N THR A 135 11.58 15.03 10.64
CA THR A 135 12.69 14.13 10.95
C THR A 135 12.43 12.78 10.30
N VAL A 136 13.43 12.29 9.58
CA VAL A 136 13.45 10.96 8.97
C VAL A 136 14.49 10.14 9.72
N THR A 137 14.08 9.00 10.27
CA THR A 137 14.99 8.08 10.98
C THR A 137 14.94 6.72 10.30
N GLY A 138 16.09 6.28 9.81
CA GLY A 138 16.29 4.94 9.28
C GLY A 138 16.99 4.05 10.32
N THR A 139 16.64 2.77 10.34
CA THR A 139 17.27 1.75 11.21
C THR A 139 17.62 0.52 10.39
N VAL A 140 18.86 0.03 10.52
CA VAL A 140 19.25 -1.30 10.03
C VAL A 140 19.49 -2.19 11.24
N ARG A 141 18.71 -3.27 11.36
CA ARG A 141 18.82 -4.18 12.49
C ARG A 141 20.08 -5.03 12.43
N SER A 142 20.68 -5.30 13.58
CA SER A 142 21.88 -6.13 13.67
C SER A 142 21.70 -7.54 13.13
N ALA A 143 20.54 -8.14 13.35
CA ALA A 143 20.21 -9.44 12.75
C ALA A 143 20.32 -9.46 11.22
N ASN A 144 20.02 -8.33 10.55
CA ASN A 144 20.03 -8.23 9.10
C ASN A 144 21.45 -8.04 8.57
N TYR A 145 22.19 -7.03 9.07
CA TYR A 145 23.49 -6.70 8.49
C TYR A 145 24.59 -7.71 8.84
N ARG A 146 24.47 -8.48 9.94
CA ARG A 146 25.46 -9.51 10.32
C ARG A 146 25.56 -10.67 9.34
N SER A 147 24.51 -10.89 8.55
CA SER A 147 24.46 -11.92 7.51
C SER A 147 24.47 -11.33 6.09
N ALA A 148 24.53 -10.00 5.98
CA ALA A 148 24.56 -9.32 4.71
C ALA A 148 25.92 -9.50 4.02
N MET A 149 25.91 -9.49 2.70
CA MET A 149 27.14 -9.47 1.91
C MET A 149 27.87 -8.14 2.12
N ILE A 150 29.19 -8.19 2.26
CA ILE A 150 30.01 -6.97 2.38
C ILE A 150 29.93 -6.18 1.08
N GLY A 151 29.61 -4.89 1.19
CA GLY A 151 29.56 -3.94 0.08
C GLY A 151 28.60 -2.80 0.33
N ASP A 152 28.46 -1.91 -0.66
CA ASP A 152 27.56 -0.77 -0.57
C ASP A 152 26.13 -1.14 -0.94
N TYR A 153 25.17 -0.59 -0.22
CA TYR A 153 23.74 -0.76 -0.43
C TYR A 153 23.05 0.60 -0.63
N SER A 154 22.00 0.64 -1.45
CA SER A 154 21.24 1.86 -1.71
C SER A 154 19.76 1.58 -1.95
N ASP A 155 18.90 2.52 -1.57
CA ASP A 155 17.48 2.58 -1.96
C ASP A 155 17.06 4.03 -2.19
N THR A 156 15.87 4.24 -2.76
CA THR A 156 15.22 5.55 -2.90
C THR A 156 13.78 5.46 -2.47
N VAL A 157 13.43 6.21 -1.42
CA VAL A 157 12.07 6.32 -0.87
C VAL A 157 11.44 7.64 -1.29
N THR A 158 10.19 7.59 -1.73
CA THR A 158 9.38 8.77 -2.04
C THR A 158 8.51 9.15 -0.86
N ILE A 159 8.73 10.34 -0.31
CA ILE A 159 7.89 10.93 0.73
C ILE A 159 6.93 11.94 0.10
N SER A 160 5.64 11.79 0.40
CA SER A 160 4.55 12.64 -0.09
C SER A 160 3.93 13.44 1.04
N ILE A 161 3.42 14.63 0.73
CA ILE A 161 2.73 15.51 1.69
C ILE A 161 1.41 15.98 1.11
N PHE A 162 0.36 15.87 1.91
CA PHE A 162 -1.02 16.24 1.58
C PHE A 162 -1.53 17.30 2.57
N PRO A 163 -2.20 18.36 2.10
CA PRO A 163 -2.81 19.41 2.94
C PRO A 163 -4.22 19.08 3.46
#